data_AF-A0A4V4KZI5-F1
#
_entry.id   AF-A0A4V4KZI5-F1
#
_cell.length_a   1.000
_cell.length_b   1.000
_cell.length_c   1.000
_cell.angle_alpha   90.00
_cell.angle_beta   90.00
_cell.angle_gamma   90.00
#
_symmetry.space_group_name_H-M   'P 1'
#
loop_
_entity.id
_entity.type
_entity.pdbx_description
1 polymer ?
#
loop_
_entity_poly.entity_id
_entity_poly.type
_entity_poly.pdbx_seq_one_letter_code
_entity_poly.pdbx_strand_id
1 'polypeptide(L)'
;MAQSYPDDQASKLDSAIRDLIINYHELNATVIDELYEEPSALEFMQYVARNRPFVVRKGAEDWTAVQKWDSHYLLSVLGDSLVNVAITPFGNADAVLKEDDGSLSYVKPLERLEPFDKVIRYISEQESNQEKATPIKYAQTQNDNLRNEYSSLFEDVPSDIPFARIALRKDPEAVNFWLGNSLSTTSLHKDNYENIYVQVRGQKHFVIMPPVAAAAVNEQSISGTTYTSTNGDEEAELKVEDLKHTLDEPELIVPVPTWDPDFPDVRSTPYSELVKPLRVTLNEGDMMYLPAQWYHKVGQSCGDEGYCCAVNYWLVFPDLAPSSFAATYGSTMPSACEMQQL
;
A
#
# COMPACT_ATOMS: atom_id res chain seq x y z
N MET A 1 -37.38 -16.50 -37.87
CA MET A 1 -36.29 -17.23 -37.18
C MET A 1 -35.47 -16.21 -36.42
N ALA A 2 -35.79 -16.01 -35.13
CA ALA A 2 -34.98 -15.17 -34.26
C ALA A 2 -33.75 -15.99 -33.85
N GLN A 3 -32.58 -15.50 -34.24
CA GLN A 3 -31.30 -16.14 -34.03
C GLN A 3 -30.86 -15.96 -32.57
N SER A 4 -30.79 -17.05 -31.82
CA SER A 4 -30.22 -17.17 -30.47
C SER A 4 -28.69 -17.18 -30.52
N TYR A 5 -28.04 -16.04 -30.28
CA TYR A 5 -26.57 -15.89 -30.33
C TYR A 5 -25.87 -15.17 -29.14
N PRO A 6 -26.54 -14.59 -28.12
CA PRO A 6 -25.81 -13.98 -26.99
C PRO A 6 -25.14 -14.98 -26.04
N ASP A 7 -25.80 -16.11 -25.75
CA ASP A 7 -25.38 -17.07 -24.70
C ASP A 7 -24.05 -17.78 -25.00
N ASP A 8 -23.77 -18.06 -26.29
CA ASP A 8 -22.57 -18.79 -26.70
C ASP A 8 -21.29 -17.93 -26.59
N GLN A 9 -21.39 -16.61 -26.78
CA GLN A 9 -20.24 -15.72 -26.66
C GLN A 9 -19.88 -15.40 -25.21
N ALA A 10 -20.88 -15.14 -24.36
CA ALA A 10 -20.65 -14.91 -22.94
C ALA A 10 -20.03 -16.13 -22.25
N SER A 11 -20.51 -17.33 -22.59
CA SER A 11 -19.95 -18.60 -22.11
C SER A 11 -18.50 -18.82 -22.56
N LYS A 12 -18.17 -18.49 -23.81
CA LYS A 12 -16.79 -18.55 -24.33
C LYS A 12 -15.86 -17.57 -23.63
N LEU A 13 -16.32 -16.35 -23.35
CA LEU A 13 -15.53 -15.35 -22.63
C LEU A 13 -15.24 -15.78 -21.19
N ASP A 14 -16.26 -16.28 -20.47
CA ASP A 14 -16.08 -16.81 -19.11
C ASP A 14 -15.05 -17.95 -19.10
N SER A 15 -15.18 -18.93 -20.02
CA SER A 15 -14.21 -20.02 -20.14
C SER A 15 -12.79 -19.51 -20.42
N ALA A 16 -12.62 -18.53 -21.31
CA ALA A 16 -11.31 -17.98 -21.64
C ALA A 16 -10.66 -17.26 -20.44
N ILE A 17 -11.45 -16.54 -19.63
CA ILE A 17 -10.95 -15.88 -18.41
C ILE A 17 -10.53 -16.93 -17.38
N ARG A 18 -11.35 -17.97 -17.18
CA ARG A 18 -10.99 -19.09 -16.29
C ARG A 18 -9.70 -19.76 -16.71
N ASP A 19 -9.59 -20.13 -17.99
CA ASP A 19 -8.40 -20.76 -18.55
C ASP A 19 -7.16 -19.87 -18.41
N LEU A 20 -7.29 -18.56 -18.62
CA LEU A 20 -6.19 -17.61 -18.43
C LEU A 20 -5.66 -17.62 -16.98
N ILE A 21 -6.55 -17.53 -15.99
CA ILE A 21 -6.18 -17.51 -14.57
C ILE A 21 -5.57 -18.85 -14.16
N ILE A 22 -6.20 -19.97 -14.55
CA ILE A 22 -5.73 -21.32 -14.25
C ILE A 22 -4.34 -21.53 -14.85
N ASN A 23 -4.16 -21.28 -16.15
CA ASN A 23 -2.89 -21.45 -16.84
C ASN A 23 -1.79 -20.56 -16.22
N TYR A 24 -2.11 -19.33 -15.83
CA TYR A 24 -1.14 -18.47 -15.15
C TYR A 24 -0.62 -19.13 -13.86
N HIS A 25 -1.52 -19.66 -13.03
CA HIS A 25 -1.16 -20.31 -11.76
C HIS A 25 -0.58 -21.72 -11.91
N GLU A 26 -0.72 -22.37 -13.06
CA GLU A 26 -0.03 -23.61 -13.39
C GLU A 26 1.41 -23.35 -13.88
N LEU A 27 1.63 -22.25 -14.59
CA LEU A 27 2.95 -21.88 -15.13
C LEU A 27 3.81 -21.09 -14.14
N ASN A 28 3.19 -20.39 -13.18
CA ASN A 28 3.90 -19.56 -12.20
C ASN A 28 3.72 -20.12 -10.79
N ALA A 29 4.84 -20.22 -10.05
CA ALA A 29 4.83 -20.70 -8.68
C ALA A 29 3.98 -19.81 -7.76
N THR A 30 3.23 -20.45 -6.87
CA THR A 30 2.44 -19.79 -5.81
C THR A 30 3.25 -19.60 -4.53
N VAL A 31 4.55 -19.40 -4.69
CA VAL A 31 5.49 -19.00 -3.64
C VAL A 31 6.30 -17.83 -4.18
N ILE A 32 6.80 -16.99 -3.28
CA ILE A 32 7.72 -15.91 -3.61
C ILE A 32 9.15 -16.44 -3.66
N ASP A 33 9.95 -15.95 -4.59
CA ASP A 33 11.37 -16.27 -4.63
C ASP A 33 12.07 -15.53 -3.49
N GLU A 34 12.95 -16.24 -2.77
CA GLU A 34 13.80 -15.67 -1.73
C GLU A 34 15.26 -15.71 -2.16
N LEU A 35 15.87 -14.52 -2.21
CA LEU A 35 17.27 -14.29 -2.50
C LEU A 35 18.01 -14.02 -1.19
N TYR A 36 19.29 -14.38 -1.15
CA TYR A 36 20.17 -14.18 0.02
C TYR A 36 21.32 -13.21 -0.28
N GLU A 37 21.27 -12.57 -1.44
CA GLU A 37 22.12 -11.48 -1.88
C GLU A 37 21.32 -10.60 -2.85
N GLU A 38 21.71 -9.33 -2.99
CA GLU A 38 21.07 -8.45 -3.96
C GLU A 38 21.28 -8.97 -5.38
N PRO A 39 20.24 -8.97 -6.24
CA PRO A 39 20.41 -9.37 -7.63
C PRO A 39 21.26 -8.35 -8.39
N SER A 40 21.97 -8.80 -9.41
CA SER A 40 22.52 -7.88 -10.41
C SER A 40 21.39 -7.16 -11.16
N ALA A 41 21.70 -6.00 -11.75
CA ALA A 41 20.72 -5.28 -12.59
C ALA A 41 20.15 -6.14 -13.74
N LEU A 42 20.93 -7.09 -14.26
CA LEU A 42 20.45 -8.02 -15.29
C LEU A 42 19.45 -9.02 -14.71
N GLU A 43 19.75 -9.64 -13.56
CA GLU A 43 18.83 -10.58 -12.90
C GLU A 43 17.53 -9.87 -12.49
N PHE A 44 17.63 -8.67 -11.92
CA PHE A 44 16.47 -7.85 -11.61
C PHE A 44 15.61 -7.56 -12.85
N MET A 45 16.22 -7.19 -13.98
CA MET A 45 15.49 -6.96 -15.24
C MET A 45 14.73 -8.21 -15.71
N GLN A 46 15.22 -9.41 -15.42
CA GLN A 46 14.49 -10.63 -15.74
C GLN A 46 13.25 -10.85 -14.85
N TYR A 47 13.28 -10.42 -13.59
CA TYR A 47 12.11 -10.39 -12.71
C TYR A 47 11.08 -9.37 -13.18
N VAL A 48 11.54 -8.17 -13.52
CA VAL A 48 10.72 -7.10 -14.13
C VAL A 48 10.03 -7.61 -15.40
N ALA A 49 10.78 -8.24 -16.33
CA ALA A 49 10.24 -8.76 -17.58
C ALA A 49 9.20 -9.88 -17.39
N ARG A 50 9.28 -10.63 -16.29
CA ARG A 50 8.29 -11.66 -15.93
C ARG A 50 7.16 -11.11 -15.05
N ASN A 51 7.27 -9.86 -14.61
CA ASN A 51 6.39 -9.23 -13.63
C ASN A 51 6.19 -10.12 -12.39
N ARG A 52 7.31 -10.59 -11.81
CA ARG A 52 7.33 -11.51 -10.67
C ARG A 52 8.00 -10.88 -9.45
N PRO A 53 7.40 -10.96 -8.26
CA PRO A 53 8.00 -10.45 -7.04
C PRO A 53 9.10 -11.38 -6.51
N PHE A 54 10.00 -10.81 -5.71
CA PHE A 54 10.97 -11.57 -4.91
C PHE A 54 11.27 -10.83 -3.60
N VAL A 55 11.84 -11.54 -2.63
CA VAL A 55 12.38 -10.97 -1.39
C VAL A 55 13.88 -11.22 -1.34
N VAL A 56 14.67 -10.18 -1.06
CA VAL A 56 16.06 -10.30 -0.60
C VAL A 56 16.04 -10.34 0.92
N ARG A 57 16.30 -11.52 1.48
CA ARG A 57 16.37 -11.71 2.93
C ARG A 57 17.59 -10.95 3.46
N LYS A 58 17.39 -10.15 4.51
CA LYS A 58 18.44 -9.32 5.13
C LYS A 58 19.17 -8.36 4.16
N GLY A 59 18.58 -8.04 3.01
CA GLY A 59 19.21 -7.20 1.99
C GLY A 59 19.56 -5.77 2.46
N ALA A 60 18.88 -5.28 3.50
CA ALA A 60 19.13 -3.98 4.11
C ALA A 60 19.71 -4.07 5.53
N GLU A 61 20.20 -5.24 5.97
CA GLU A 61 20.68 -5.45 7.36
C GLU A 61 21.75 -4.42 7.76
N ASP A 62 22.63 -4.04 6.85
CA ASP A 62 23.72 -3.07 7.10
C ASP A 62 23.30 -1.59 6.96
N TRP A 63 22.03 -1.28 6.65
CA TRP A 63 21.58 0.10 6.53
C TRP A 63 21.60 0.81 7.88
N THR A 64 22.03 2.08 7.90
CA THR A 64 22.02 2.91 9.12
C THR A 64 20.62 2.94 9.74
N ALA A 65 19.57 3.04 8.93
CA ALA A 65 18.18 2.99 9.38
C ALA A 65 17.87 1.70 10.16
N VAL A 66 18.23 0.54 9.62
CA VAL A 66 18.00 -0.77 10.26
C VAL A 66 18.85 -0.92 11.52
N GLN A 67 20.01 -0.28 11.60
CA GLN A 67 20.84 -0.34 12.80
C GLN A 67 20.43 0.66 13.89
N LYS A 68 19.83 1.79 13.55
CA LYS A 68 19.65 2.92 14.48
C LYS A 68 18.23 3.37 14.77
N TRP A 69 17.24 3.08 13.93
CA TRP A 69 15.88 3.64 14.10
C TRP A 69 15.10 2.98 15.25
N ASP A 70 15.63 3.05 16.46
CA ASP A 70 14.88 2.86 17.70
C ASP A 70 14.16 4.16 18.12
N SER A 71 13.29 4.06 19.13
CA SER A 71 12.50 5.21 19.62
C SER A 71 13.39 6.35 20.10
N HIS A 72 14.53 6.05 20.72
CA HIS A 72 15.45 7.05 21.22
C HIS A 72 16.05 7.88 20.08
N TYR A 73 16.54 7.20 19.05
CA TYR A 73 17.11 7.84 17.87
C TYR A 73 16.08 8.66 17.11
N LEU A 74 14.91 8.08 16.80
CA LEU A 74 13.86 8.76 16.07
C LEU A 74 13.39 10.02 16.82
N LEU A 75 13.24 9.96 18.14
CA LEU A 75 12.94 11.13 18.97
C LEU A 75 14.06 12.18 18.94
N SER A 76 15.33 11.75 18.91
CA SER A 76 16.46 12.68 18.87
C SER A 76 16.57 13.44 17.55
N VAL A 77 16.11 12.84 16.44
CA VAL A 77 16.20 13.40 15.09
C VAL A 77 14.93 14.17 14.70
N LEU A 78 13.75 13.65 15.05
CA LEU A 78 12.46 14.17 14.61
C LEU A 78 11.61 14.77 15.72
N GLY A 79 12.01 14.69 17.00
CA GLY A 79 11.14 15.01 18.14
C GLY A 79 10.45 16.37 18.08
N ASP A 80 11.13 17.40 17.58
CA ASP A 80 10.59 18.77 17.44
C ASP A 80 9.86 19.02 16.10
N SER A 81 9.77 18.01 15.23
CA SER A 81 9.18 18.13 13.89
C SER A 81 7.67 17.88 13.91
N LEU A 82 6.94 18.58 13.04
CA LEU A 82 5.54 18.27 12.75
C LEU A 82 5.47 17.29 11.59
N VAL A 83 4.63 16.27 11.73
CA VAL A 83 4.43 15.21 10.74
C VAL A 83 2.96 15.06 10.40
N ASN A 84 2.65 14.73 9.15
CA ASN A 84 1.30 14.44 8.71
C ASN A 84 0.92 13.01 9.10
N VAL A 85 -0.20 12.89 9.81
CA VAL A 85 -0.69 11.63 10.36
C VAL A 85 -2.09 11.36 9.83
N ALA A 86 -2.26 10.18 9.24
CA ALA A 86 -3.56 9.64 8.92
C ALA A 86 -4.23 9.10 10.18
N ILE A 87 -5.45 9.52 10.43
CA ILE A 87 -6.25 9.15 11.59
C ILE A 87 -7.54 8.49 11.11
N THR A 88 -7.82 7.29 11.63
CA THR A 88 -9.01 6.51 11.30
C THR A 88 -9.62 5.88 12.55
N PRO A 89 -10.92 5.55 12.56
CA PRO A 89 -11.53 4.90 13.72
C PRO A 89 -11.10 3.43 13.89
N PHE A 90 -10.79 2.72 12.80
CA PHE A 90 -10.54 1.28 12.81
C PHE A 90 -9.24 0.86 12.10
N GLY A 91 -8.35 1.81 11.79
CA GLY A 91 -7.04 1.50 11.21
C GLY A 91 -7.05 1.16 9.72
N ASN A 92 -8.16 1.41 9.04
CA ASN A 92 -8.38 1.11 7.63
C ASN A 92 -8.44 2.40 6.80
N ALA A 93 -7.30 3.05 6.62
CA ALA A 93 -7.20 4.18 5.71
C ALA A 93 -7.35 3.70 4.26
N ASP A 94 -7.93 4.55 3.40
CA ASP A 94 -8.04 4.30 1.96
C ASP A 94 -8.73 2.96 1.67
N ALA A 95 -9.88 2.75 2.32
CA ALA A 95 -10.55 1.46 2.38
C ALA A 95 -12.04 1.55 2.02
N VAL A 96 -12.59 0.42 1.57
CA VAL A 96 -14.02 0.30 1.30
C VAL A 96 -14.77 -0.04 2.59
N LEU A 97 -15.69 0.82 3.00
CA LEU A 97 -16.64 0.57 4.06
C LEU A 97 -18.00 0.17 3.50
N LYS A 98 -18.72 -0.64 4.28
CA LYS A 98 -20.12 -0.97 4.03
C LYS A 98 -20.96 -0.17 5.01
N GLU A 99 -21.89 0.61 4.47
CA GLU A 99 -22.82 1.44 5.22
C GLU A 99 -23.95 0.61 5.82
N ASP A 100 -24.69 1.20 6.77
CA ASP A 100 -25.87 0.58 7.41
C ASP A 100 -26.98 0.24 6.39
N ASP A 101 -27.10 1.03 5.32
CA ASP A 101 -28.06 0.78 4.24
C ASP A 101 -27.59 -0.26 3.21
N GLY A 102 -26.37 -0.76 3.38
CA GLY A 102 -25.73 -1.76 2.52
C GLY A 102 -24.98 -1.20 1.32
N SER A 103 -24.98 0.13 1.11
CA SER A 103 -24.13 0.78 0.12
C SER A 103 -22.65 0.72 0.52
N LEU A 104 -21.76 1.06 -0.42
CA LEU A 104 -20.32 1.09 -0.19
C LEU A 104 -19.81 2.52 -0.33
N SER A 105 -18.85 2.88 0.52
CA SER A 105 -18.09 4.13 0.45
C SER A 105 -16.61 3.83 0.44
N TYR A 106 -15.84 4.57 -0.36
CA TYR A 106 -14.39 4.58 -0.25
C TYR A 106 -14.01 5.68 0.73
N VAL A 107 -13.26 5.36 1.78
CA VAL A 107 -13.05 6.28 2.90
C VAL A 107 -11.56 6.58 3.07
N LYS A 108 -11.21 7.85 2.88
CA LYS A 108 -9.90 8.43 3.15
C LYS A 108 -9.76 8.82 4.62
N PRO A 109 -8.54 8.75 5.18
CA PRO A 109 -8.31 9.12 6.58
C PRO A 109 -8.52 10.62 6.82
N LEU A 110 -8.68 10.99 8.09
CA LEU A 110 -8.47 12.37 8.51
C LEU A 110 -6.97 12.61 8.58
N GLU A 111 -6.47 13.61 7.86
CA GLU A 111 -5.07 14.01 7.94
C GLU A 111 -4.88 15.16 8.92
N ARG A 112 -3.83 15.09 9.76
CA ARG A 112 -3.50 16.13 10.72
C ARG A 112 -1.99 16.25 10.88
N LEU A 113 -1.49 17.49 10.95
CA LEU A 113 -0.13 17.76 11.38
C LEU A 113 -0.02 17.66 12.91
N GLU A 114 0.83 16.77 13.40
CA GLU A 114 1.07 16.56 14.82
C GLU A 114 2.57 16.53 15.15
N PRO A 115 2.99 16.92 16.37
CA PRO A 115 4.37 16.74 16.82
C PRO A 115 4.78 15.27 16.83
N PHE A 116 5.88 14.93 16.17
CA PHE A 116 6.34 13.56 16.00
C PHE A 116 6.53 12.83 17.34
N ASP A 117 7.02 13.52 18.36
CA ASP A 117 7.23 12.95 19.69
C ASP A 117 5.93 12.49 20.36
N LYS A 118 4.80 13.16 20.09
CA LYS A 118 3.47 12.73 20.54
C LYS A 118 2.97 11.56 19.70
N VAL A 119 3.19 11.60 18.39
CA VAL A 119 2.74 10.56 17.44
C VAL A 119 3.38 9.21 17.74
N ILE A 120 4.72 9.16 17.84
CA ILE A 120 5.43 7.90 18.07
C ILE A 120 5.09 7.29 19.43
N ARG A 121 4.95 8.11 20.49
CA ARG A 121 4.51 7.65 21.81
C ARG A 121 3.08 7.13 21.78
N TYR A 122 2.17 7.85 21.12
CA TYR A 122 0.78 7.43 20.95
C TYR A 122 0.67 6.06 20.27
N ILE A 123 1.38 5.88 19.14
CA ILE A 123 1.36 4.64 18.37
C ILE A 123 1.90 3.46 19.20
N SER A 124 2.97 3.69 19.96
CA SER A 124 3.60 2.69 20.83
C SER A 124 2.71 2.32 22.04
N GLU A 125 2.07 3.31 22.66
CA GLU A 125 1.12 3.09 23.76
C GLU A 125 -0.16 2.39 23.27
N GLN A 126 -0.62 2.72 22.07
CA GLN A 126 -1.77 2.08 21.44
C GLN A 126 -1.51 0.60 21.16
N GLU A 127 -0.31 0.24 20.69
CA GLU A 127 0.09 -1.17 20.53
C GLU A 127 0.07 -1.92 21.86
N SER A 128 0.50 -1.28 22.95
CA SER A 128 0.51 -1.89 24.29
C SER A 128 -0.88 -2.00 24.93
N ASN A 129 -1.89 -1.30 24.40
CA ASN A 129 -3.23 -1.22 24.98
C ASN A 129 -4.33 -1.33 23.91
N GLN A 130 -4.29 -2.41 23.13
CA GLN A 130 -5.20 -2.65 22.01
C GLN A 130 -6.69 -2.78 22.43
N GLU A 131 -6.97 -3.09 23.70
CA GLU A 131 -8.36 -3.17 24.21
C GLU A 131 -9.03 -1.80 24.31
N LYS A 132 -8.24 -0.72 24.37
CA LYS A 132 -8.77 0.65 24.48
C LYS A 132 -9.15 1.17 23.10
N ALA A 133 -10.45 1.30 22.85
CA ALA A 133 -10.97 1.94 21.64
C ALA A 133 -10.46 3.39 21.53
N THR A 134 -9.51 3.60 20.62
CA THR A 134 -8.88 4.89 20.33
C THR A 134 -8.70 5.02 18.82
N PRO A 135 -8.72 6.23 18.26
CA PRO A 135 -8.40 6.43 16.84
C PRO A 135 -7.03 5.85 16.48
N ILE A 136 -6.94 5.16 15.37
CA ILE A 136 -5.68 4.57 14.89
C ILE A 136 -4.92 5.64 14.10
N LYS A 137 -3.62 5.80 14.44
CA LYS A 137 -2.72 6.75 13.80
C LYS A 137 -1.68 6.03 12.93
N TYR A 138 -1.46 6.55 11.73
CA TYR A 138 -0.49 6.00 10.80
C TYR A 138 0.18 7.13 9.99
N ALA A 139 1.51 7.20 10.03
CA ALA A 139 2.29 8.10 9.19
C ALA A 139 2.47 7.47 7.80
N GLN A 140 1.66 7.90 6.83
CA GLN A 140 1.49 7.21 5.55
C GLN A 140 1.21 8.12 4.34
N THR A 141 1.56 9.40 4.40
CA THR A 141 1.23 10.38 3.35
C THR A 141 1.67 9.97 1.95
N GLN A 142 2.67 9.09 1.83
CA GLN A 142 3.29 8.72 0.56
C GLN A 142 3.74 10.04 -0.12
N ASN A 143 3.86 10.20 -1.43
CA ASN A 143 4.28 11.49 -2.03
C ASN A 143 5.69 11.96 -1.64
N ASP A 144 6.65 11.04 -1.61
CA ASP A 144 8.05 11.37 -1.37
C ASP A 144 8.33 11.97 0.01
N ASN A 145 7.53 11.55 1.01
CA ASN A 145 7.56 12.14 2.34
C ASN A 145 8.94 11.97 3.02
N LEU A 146 9.75 10.93 2.72
CA LEU A 146 11.06 10.77 3.35
C LEU A 146 12.04 11.86 2.95
N ARG A 147 12.05 12.28 1.67
CA ARG A 147 12.93 13.37 1.19
C ARG A 147 12.43 14.76 1.58
N ASN A 148 11.17 14.88 2.00
CA ASN A 148 10.52 16.14 2.34
C ASN A 148 10.26 16.25 3.84
N GLU A 149 9.17 15.63 4.30
CA GLU A 149 8.68 15.67 5.69
C GLU A 149 9.66 15.06 6.70
N TYR A 150 10.33 13.95 6.33
CA TYR A 150 11.27 13.23 7.20
C TYR A 150 12.73 13.39 6.74
N SER A 151 13.07 14.49 6.07
CA SER A 151 14.38 14.69 5.41
C SER A 151 15.59 14.46 6.32
N SER A 152 15.48 14.72 7.63
CA SER A 152 16.52 14.45 8.62
C SER A 152 16.89 12.96 8.75
N LEU A 153 16.01 12.04 8.35
CA LEU A 153 16.25 10.60 8.31
C LEU A 153 16.80 10.12 6.97
N PHE A 154 16.76 10.93 5.91
CA PHE A 154 17.08 10.47 4.56
C PHE A 154 18.54 10.04 4.40
N GLU A 155 19.46 10.63 5.18
CA GLU A 155 20.88 10.21 5.18
C GLU A 155 21.11 8.80 5.74
N ASP A 156 20.14 8.24 6.46
CA ASP A 156 20.24 6.90 7.05
C ASP A 156 19.87 5.76 6.08
N VAL A 157 19.39 6.11 4.88
CA VAL A 157 19.03 5.17 3.81
C VAL A 157 19.76 5.52 2.51
N PRO A 158 19.95 4.56 1.60
CA PRO A 158 20.44 4.86 0.25
C PRO A 158 19.53 5.84 -0.50
N SER A 159 20.11 6.71 -1.32
CA SER A 159 19.32 7.61 -2.18
C SER A 159 18.53 6.88 -3.27
N ASP A 160 19.01 5.70 -3.67
CA ASP A 160 18.43 4.81 -4.66
C ASP A 160 18.83 3.35 -4.38
N ILE A 161 18.19 2.41 -5.08
CA ILE A 161 18.54 1.00 -5.05
C ILE A 161 19.33 0.66 -6.32
N PRO A 162 20.66 0.40 -6.25
CA PRO A 162 21.51 0.36 -7.43
C PRO A 162 21.06 -0.64 -8.51
N PHE A 163 20.68 -1.86 -8.15
CA PHE A 163 20.23 -2.85 -9.12
C PHE A 163 18.97 -2.40 -9.87
N ALA A 164 18.03 -1.73 -9.18
CA ALA A 164 16.78 -1.25 -9.76
C ALA A 164 17.02 0.00 -10.63
N ARG A 165 17.75 1.00 -10.11
CA ARG A 165 18.10 2.22 -10.84
C ARG A 165 18.85 1.92 -12.13
N ILE A 166 19.84 1.01 -12.08
CA ILE A 166 20.65 0.65 -13.25
C ILE A 166 19.80 -0.09 -14.29
N ALA A 167 18.99 -1.05 -13.87
CA ALA A 167 18.15 -1.84 -14.77
C ALA A 167 17.07 -0.99 -15.45
N LEU A 168 16.35 -0.18 -14.69
CA LEU A 168 15.24 0.65 -15.19
C LEU A 168 15.73 1.97 -15.80
N ARG A 169 17.00 2.35 -15.55
CA ARG A 169 17.61 3.62 -15.96
C ARG A 169 16.80 4.83 -15.48
N LYS A 170 16.29 4.74 -14.26
CA LYS A 170 15.45 5.74 -13.61
C LYS A 170 15.84 5.84 -12.15
N ASP A 171 15.92 7.06 -11.65
CA ASP A 171 15.96 7.33 -10.21
C ASP A 171 14.56 7.11 -9.61
N PRO A 172 14.46 6.83 -8.31
CA PRO A 172 13.16 6.73 -7.64
C PRO A 172 12.41 8.07 -7.72
N GLU A 173 11.16 8.00 -8.19
CA GLU A 173 10.25 9.14 -8.25
C GLU A 173 9.85 9.58 -6.84
N ALA A 174 9.62 8.61 -5.95
CA ALA A 174 9.35 8.84 -4.54
C ALA A 174 10.15 7.87 -3.66
N VAL A 175 10.60 8.37 -2.51
CA VAL A 175 11.07 7.56 -1.39
C VAL A 175 10.18 7.87 -0.20
N ASN A 176 9.44 6.86 0.27
CA ASN A 176 8.47 7.08 1.34
C ASN A 176 8.90 6.38 2.64
N PHE A 177 8.61 7.05 3.75
CA PHE A 177 8.67 6.54 5.10
C PHE A 177 7.27 6.18 5.59
N TRP A 178 7.20 5.09 6.34
CA TRP A 178 5.99 4.56 6.93
C TRP A 178 6.21 4.29 8.41
N LEU A 179 5.29 4.72 9.28
CA LEU A 179 5.33 4.40 10.71
C LEU A 179 3.92 4.24 11.28
N GLY A 180 3.63 3.07 11.83
CA GLY A 180 2.34 2.73 12.43
C GLY A 180 2.44 1.58 13.42
N ASN A 181 1.31 0.97 13.77
CA ASN A 181 1.25 -0.20 14.64
C ASN A 181 0.38 -1.32 14.07
N SER A 182 0.19 -2.43 14.79
CA SER A 182 -0.49 -3.61 14.25
C SER A 182 -1.97 -3.39 13.92
N LEU A 183 -2.56 -2.28 14.36
CA LEU A 183 -3.95 -1.92 14.11
C LEU A 183 -4.13 -1.21 12.77
N SER A 184 -3.06 -0.70 12.16
CA SER A 184 -3.15 -0.04 10.85
C SER A 184 -2.98 -1.05 9.71
N THR A 185 -3.89 -1.01 8.75
CA THR A 185 -3.90 -1.88 7.57
C THR A 185 -4.15 -1.06 6.31
N THR A 186 -3.49 -1.45 5.22
CA THR A 186 -3.75 -0.91 3.89
C THR A 186 -4.61 -1.90 3.13
N SER A 187 -5.73 -1.41 2.58
CA SER A 187 -6.68 -2.23 1.83
C SER A 187 -6.08 -2.79 0.53
N LEU A 188 -6.79 -3.73 -0.10
CA LEU A 188 -6.32 -4.32 -1.36
C LEU A 188 -6.37 -3.28 -2.49
N HIS A 189 -5.21 -2.96 -3.07
CA HIS A 189 -5.07 -2.00 -4.17
C HIS A 189 -3.92 -2.42 -5.09
N LYS A 190 -3.64 -1.66 -6.15
CA LYS A 190 -2.47 -1.88 -7.02
C LYS A 190 -1.84 -0.54 -7.39
N ASP A 191 -0.54 -0.55 -7.63
CA ASP A 191 0.22 0.65 -7.99
C ASP A 191 0.74 0.60 -9.43
N ASN A 192 0.97 1.78 -10.00
CA ASN A 192 1.62 1.95 -11.31
C ASN A 192 3.17 1.95 -11.21
N TYR A 193 3.75 1.61 -10.06
CA TYR A 193 5.18 1.71 -9.77
C TYR A 193 5.85 0.34 -9.58
N GLU A 194 7.11 0.25 -9.99
CA GLU A 194 8.03 -0.79 -9.54
C GLU A 194 8.48 -0.43 -8.12
N ASN A 195 8.02 -1.20 -7.13
CA ASN A 195 8.16 -0.85 -5.72
C ASN A 195 9.23 -1.72 -5.06
N ILE A 196 10.28 -1.09 -4.52
CA ILE A 196 11.23 -1.75 -3.63
C ILE A 196 10.88 -1.37 -2.20
N TYR A 197 10.32 -2.32 -1.45
CA TYR A 197 9.84 -2.13 -0.08
C TYR A 197 10.82 -2.73 0.92
N VAL A 198 11.27 -1.95 1.90
CA VAL A 198 12.30 -2.34 2.87
C VAL A 198 11.74 -2.23 4.28
N GLN A 199 11.80 -3.34 5.02
CA GLN A 199 11.32 -3.39 6.40
C GLN A 199 12.44 -2.97 7.37
N VAL A 200 12.17 -1.98 8.22
CA VAL A 200 13.20 -1.41 9.13
C VAL A 200 13.00 -1.86 10.58
N ARG A 201 11.79 -1.73 11.13
CA ARG A 201 11.43 -2.16 12.51
C ARG A 201 10.12 -2.90 12.55
N GLY A 202 10.04 -4.00 13.29
CA GLY A 202 8.88 -4.88 13.31
C GLY A 202 8.76 -5.70 12.01
N GLN A 203 7.53 -6.05 11.64
CA GLN A 203 7.24 -6.87 10.47
C GLN A 203 6.15 -6.24 9.60
N LYS A 204 6.23 -6.50 8.30
CA LYS A 204 5.15 -6.24 7.33
C LYS A 204 4.65 -7.55 6.75
N HIS A 205 3.32 -7.66 6.64
CA HIS A 205 2.62 -8.83 6.14
C HIS A 205 1.84 -8.45 4.88
N PHE A 206 2.32 -8.94 3.74
CA PHE A 206 1.70 -8.70 2.46
C PHE A 206 0.84 -9.90 2.04
N VAL A 207 -0.35 -9.62 1.54
CA VAL A 207 -1.12 -10.54 0.70
C VAL A 207 -1.13 -9.95 -0.70
N ILE A 208 -0.48 -10.62 -1.65
CA ILE A 208 -0.32 -10.11 -3.01
C ILE A 208 -0.90 -11.06 -4.05
N MET A 209 -1.44 -10.50 -5.13
CA MET A 209 -2.03 -11.22 -6.24
C MET A 209 -1.54 -10.63 -7.57
N PRO A 210 -1.28 -11.48 -8.57
CA PRO A 210 -0.81 -11.03 -9.87
C PRO A 210 -1.88 -10.21 -10.62
N PRO A 211 -1.50 -9.39 -11.61
CA PRO A 211 -2.45 -8.59 -12.40
C PRO A 211 -3.56 -9.40 -13.07
N VAL A 212 -3.32 -10.69 -13.38
CA VAL A 212 -4.34 -11.60 -13.94
C VAL A 212 -5.55 -11.80 -13.01
N ALA A 213 -5.41 -11.44 -11.73
CA ALA A 213 -6.50 -11.46 -10.75
C ALA A 213 -7.53 -10.33 -10.95
N ALA A 214 -7.38 -9.44 -11.94
CA ALA A 214 -8.30 -8.32 -12.17
C ALA A 214 -9.79 -8.74 -12.24
N ALA A 215 -10.10 -9.90 -12.87
CA ALA A 215 -11.47 -10.42 -12.93
C ALA A 215 -11.98 -10.99 -11.59
N ALA A 216 -11.08 -11.29 -10.65
CA ALA A 216 -11.37 -11.88 -9.35
C ALA A 216 -11.57 -10.85 -8.22
N VAL A 217 -10.95 -9.67 -8.33
CA VAL A 217 -10.93 -8.67 -7.23
C VAL A 217 -12.20 -7.83 -7.09
N ASN A 218 -13.16 -8.03 -7.99
CA ASN A 218 -14.45 -7.33 -7.98
C ASN A 218 -14.28 -5.81 -7.87
N GLU A 219 -13.50 -5.22 -8.78
CA GLU A 219 -13.27 -3.78 -8.81
C GLU A 219 -14.58 -3.03 -9.12
N GLN A 220 -14.91 -2.04 -8.30
CA GLN A 220 -16.12 -1.23 -8.44
C GLN A 220 -15.78 0.25 -8.35
N SER A 221 -16.55 1.07 -9.07
CA SER A 221 -16.51 2.53 -8.95
C SER A 221 -17.34 2.96 -7.75
N ILE A 222 -16.68 3.44 -6.69
CA ILE A 222 -17.30 3.78 -5.40
C ILE A 222 -17.09 5.26 -5.09
N SER A 223 -18.10 5.93 -4.53
CA SER A 223 -17.98 7.32 -4.13
C SER A 223 -16.96 7.49 -2.99
N GLY A 224 -16.09 8.48 -3.15
CA GLY A 224 -15.07 8.89 -2.21
C GLY A 224 -15.65 9.74 -1.07
N THR A 225 -15.20 9.44 0.13
CA THR A 225 -15.51 10.15 1.36
C THR A 225 -14.23 10.35 2.17
N THR A 226 -14.21 11.32 3.08
CA THR A 226 -13.05 11.60 3.94
C THR A 226 -13.52 11.71 5.39
N TYR A 227 -12.78 11.09 6.32
CA TYR A 227 -13.02 11.30 7.75
C TYR A 227 -12.77 12.76 8.17
N THR A 228 -13.69 13.28 8.97
CA THR A 228 -13.63 14.61 9.56
C THR A 228 -13.86 14.51 11.07
N SER A 229 -13.35 15.49 11.80
CA SER A 229 -13.62 15.63 13.24
C SER A 229 -14.92 16.40 13.45
N THR A 230 -15.83 15.84 14.24
CA THR A 230 -17.00 16.57 14.76
C THR A 230 -16.65 17.48 15.94
N ASN A 231 -15.47 17.30 16.53
CA ASN A 231 -14.92 18.22 17.52
C ASN A 231 -14.35 19.45 16.80
N GLY A 232 -14.86 20.64 17.14
CA GLY A 232 -14.45 21.90 16.54
C GLY A 232 -13.11 22.45 17.05
N ASP A 233 -12.49 21.78 18.01
CA ASP A 233 -11.12 22.03 18.45
C ASP A 233 -10.15 21.09 17.70
N GLU A 234 -9.39 21.65 16.77
CA GLU A 234 -8.43 20.90 15.95
C GLU A 234 -7.25 20.33 16.76
N GLU A 235 -6.98 20.88 17.95
CA GLU A 235 -5.90 20.43 18.84
C GLU A 235 -6.34 19.41 19.88
N ALA A 236 -7.65 19.17 20.01
CA ALA A 236 -8.18 18.23 20.99
C ALA A 236 -7.79 16.78 20.68
N GLU A 237 -7.58 15.99 21.74
CA GLU A 237 -7.49 14.54 21.64
C GLU A 237 -8.80 13.97 21.09
N LEU A 238 -8.69 13.27 19.96
CA LEU A 238 -9.83 12.65 19.28
C LEU A 238 -10.23 11.34 19.94
N LYS A 239 -11.53 11.09 19.99
CA LYS A 239 -12.12 9.78 20.26
C LYS A 239 -12.67 9.18 18.98
N VAL A 240 -12.94 7.88 19.01
CA VAL A 240 -13.50 7.16 17.86
C VAL A 240 -14.85 7.75 17.45
N GLU A 241 -15.70 8.10 18.41
CA GLU A 241 -17.00 8.73 18.16
C GLU A 241 -16.94 10.13 17.56
N ASP A 242 -15.78 10.80 17.62
CA ASP A 242 -15.59 12.13 17.04
C ASP A 242 -15.36 12.06 15.53
N LEU A 243 -15.03 10.89 14.98
CA LEU A 243 -14.69 10.69 13.57
C LEU A 243 -15.91 10.30 12.75
N LYS A 244 -16.25 11.13 11.77
CA LYS A 244 -17.32 10.85 10.79
C LYS A 244 -16.82 11.16 9.40
N HIS A 245 -17.10 10.29 8.44
CA HIS A 245 -16.75 10.55 7.05
C HIS A 245 -17.91 11.22 6.32
N THR A 246 -17.55 12.12 5.40
CA THR A 246 -18.48 12.86 4.55
C THR A 246 -18.04 12.73 3.11
N LEU A 247 -18.99 12.86 2.16
CA LEU A 247 -18.67 12.87 0.73
C LEU A 247 -17.62 13.92 0.41
N ASP A 248 -16.70 13.56 -0.48
CA ASP A 248 -15.70 14.49 -0.97
C ASP A 248 -16.33 15.59 -1.82
N GLU A 249 -15.79 16.80 -1.71
CA GLU A 249 -16.15 17.93 -2.56
C GLU A 249 -14.91 18.46 -3.30
N PRO A 250 -14.84 18.36 -4.64
CA PRO A 250 -15.85 17.78 -5.55
C PRO A 250 -15.99 16.26 -5.37
N GLU A 251 -17.16 15.72 -5.79
CA GLU A 251 -17.41 14.28 -5.74
C GLU A 251 -16.33 13.52 -6.50
N LEU A 252 -15.69 12.58 -5.80
CA LEU A 252 -14.70 11.67 -6.35
C LEU A 252 -15.32 10.28 -6.49
N ILE A 253 -15.10 9.63 -7.64
CA ILE A 253 -15.46 8.22 -7.84
C ILE A 253 -14.16 7.43 -8.01
N VAL A 254 -13.93 6.48 -7.11
CA VAL A 254 -12.68 5.72 -7.04
C VAL A 254 -12.93 4.29 -7.51
N PRO A 255 -12.22 3.79 -8.56
CA PRO A 255 -12.19 2.37 -8.89
C PRO A 255 -11.37 1.62 -7.83
N VAL A 256 -11.99 0.71 -7.09
CA VAL A 256 -11.32 0.01 -5.99
C VAL A 256 -11.73 -1.47 -5.93
N PRO A 257 -10.77 -2.39 -5.68
CA PRO A 257 -11.08 -3.78 -5.35
C PRO A 257 -12.03 -3.89 -4.16
N THR A 258 -13.08 -4.70 -4.29
CA THR A 258 -14.02 -4.94 -3.19
C THR A 258 -13.95 -6.36 -2.63
N TRP A 259 -13.35 -7.29 -3.35
CA TRP A 259 -13.10 -8.64 -2.84
C TRP A 259 -11.79 -8.68 -2.03
N ASP A 260 -11.82 -9.35 -0.88
CA ASP A 260 -10.64 -9.61 -0.03
C ASP A 260 -10.43 -11.13 0.07
N PRO A 261 -9.27 -11.68 -0.33
CA PRO A 261 -8.99 -13.11 -0.23
C PRO A 261 -8.98 -13.67 1.20
N ASP A 262 -8.87 -12.82 2.24
CA ASP A 262 -9.01 -13.25 3.64
C ASP A 262 -10.48 -13.48 4.03
N PHE A 263 -11.43 -12.95 3.25
CA PHE A 263 -12.87 -13.13 3.41
C PHE A 263 -13.48 -13.67 2.10
N PRO A 264 -13.17 -14.91 1.71
CA PRO A 264 -13.37 -15.41 0.35
C PRO A 264 -14.84 -15.39 -0.12
N ASP A 265 -15.81 -15.44 0.81
CA ASP A 265 -17.24 -15.42 0.50
C ASP A 265 -17.83 -14.00 0.38
N VAL A 266 -17.08 -12.97 0.77
CA VAL A 266 -17.56 -11.58 0.79
C VAL A 266 -17.20 -10.88 -0.52
N ARG A 267 -18.23 -10.51 -1.29
CA ARG A 267 -18.09 -9.76 -2.56
C ARG A 267 -17.21 -10.50 -3.60
N SER A 268 -17.22 -11.82 -3.59
CA SER A 268 -16.50 -12.64 -4.58
C SER A 268 -17.15 -12.58 -5.97
N THR A 269 -16.35 -12.91 -6.97
CA THR A 269 -16.77 -13.15 -8.35
C THR A 269 -16.67 -14.65 -8.66
N PRO A 270 -17.24 -15.11 -9.79
CA PRO A 270 -17.05 -16.50 -10.25
C PRO A 270 -15.59 -16.91 -10.51
N TYR A 271 -14.64 -15.97 -10.45
CA TYR A 271 -13.21 -16.18 -10.70
C TYR A 271 -12.37 -16.12 -9.42
N SER A 272 -12.92 -15.60 -8.30
CA SER A 272 -12.18 -15.38 -7.06
C SER A 272 -11.50 -16.63 -6.50
N GLU A 273 -12.17 -17.78 -6.58
CA GLU A 273 -11.64 -19.07 -6.12
C GLU A 273 -10.48 -19.61 -6.96
N LEU A 274 -10.29 -19.09 -8.19
CA LEU A 274 -9.25 -19.54 -9.11
C LEU A 274 -7.91 -18.85 -8.84
N VAL A 275 -7.94 -17.70 -8.17
CA VAL A 275 -6.73 -16.93 -7.83
C VAL A 275 -6.06 -17.53 -6.62
N LYS A 276 -4.73 -17.63 -6.66
CA LYS A 276 -3.90 -18.13 -5.57
C LYS A 276 -3.02 -16.98 -5.03
N PRO A 277 -3.43 -16.32 -3.93
CA PRO A 277 -2.65 -15.23 -3.34
C PRO A 277 -1.31 -15.70 -2.79
N LEU A 278 -0.27 -14.89 -2.93
CA LEU A 278 0.99 -15.06 -2.22
C LEU A 278 0.91 -14.33 -0.88
N ARG A 279 1.43 -14.95 0.18
CA ARG A 279 1.53 -14.35 1.51
C ARG A 279 3.00 -14.21 1.86
N VAL A 280 3.43 -12.99 2.13
CA VAL A 280 4.85 -12.65 2.33
C VAL A 280 4.98 -11.89 3.64
N THR A 281 5.89 -12.33 4.51
CA THR A 281 6.29 -11.55 5.69
C THR A 281 7.71 -11.05 5.48
N LEU A 282 7.89 -9.74 5.65
CA LEU A 282 9.19 -9.08 5.70
C LEU A 282 9.56 -8.89 7.16
N ASN A 283 10.74 -9.38 7.53
CA ASN A 283 11.37 -9.11 8.83
C ASN A 283 12.27 -7.89 8.72
N GLU A 284 12.74 -7.37 9.85
CA GLU A 284 13.73 -6.30 9.87
C GLU A 284 14.94 -6.62 8.97
N GLY A 285 15.27 -5.69 8.08
CA GLY A 285 16.34 -5.83 7.08
C GLY A 285 15.93 -6.55 5.79
N ASP A 286 14.74 -7.14 5.69
CA ASP A 286 14.26 -7.73 4.44
C ASP A 286 13.86 -6.64 3.43
N MET A 287 14.14 -6.89 2.15
CA MET A 287 13.75 -6.04 1.02
C MET A 287 12.89 -6.85 0.05
N MET A 288 11.75 -6.32 -0.37
CA MET A 288 10.87 -6.94 -1.36
C MET A 288 10.80 -6.10 -2.62
N TYR A 289 10.96 -6.75 -3.78
CA TYR A 289 10.49 -6.20 -5.04
C TYR A 289 9.02 -6.59 -5.24
N LEU A 290 8.15 -5.58 -5.26
CA LEU A 290 6.74 -5.69 -5.62
C LEU A 290 6.53 -5.06 -7.00
N PRO A 291 6.25 -5.88 -8.03
CA PRO A 291 6.13 -5.36 -9.39
C PRO A 291 4.90 -4.46 -9.56
N ALA A 292 4.99 -3.56 -10.53
CA ALA A 292 3.84 -2.75 -10.93
C ALA A 292 2.61 -3.61 -11.26
N GLN A 293 1.42 -3.06 -10.97
CA GLN A 293 0.09 -3.66 -11.14
C GLN A 293 -0.23 -4.87 -10.26
N TRP A 294 0.66 -5.31 -9.38
CA TRP A 294 0.32 -6.35 -8.42
C TRP A 294 -0.69 -5.82 -7.40
N TYR A 295 -1.80 -6.54 -7.26
CA TYR A 295 -2.75 -6.28 -6.19
C TYR A 295 -2.10 -6.65 -4.87
N HIS A 296 -2.18 -5.79 -3.86
CA HIS A 296 -1.57 -6.03 -2.57
C HIS A 296 -2.36 -5.40 -1.44
N LYS A 297 -2.46 -6.14 -0.34
CA LYS A 297 -3.01 -5.74 0.96
C LYS A 297 -1.89 -5.87 1.99
N VAL A 298 -1.81 -4.93 2.92
CA VAL A 298 -0.68 -4.84 3.84
C VAL A 298 -1.15 -4.73 5.29
N GLY A 299 -0.71 -5.66 6.12
CA GLY A 299 -0.76 -5.56 7.58
C GLY A 299 0.65 -5.44 8.16
N GLN A 300 0.74 -5.26 9.47
CA GLN A 300 2.02 -5.12 10.16
C GLN A 300 1.95 -5.65 11.59
N SER A 301 3.12 -6.01 12.12
CA SER A 301 3.29 -6.38 13.53
C SER A 301 4.43 -5.57 14.12
N CYS A 302 4.28 -5.16 15.37
CA CYS A 302 5.28 -4.37 16.09
C CYS A 302 6.30 -5.28 16.79
N GLY A 303 7.53 -4.80 16.90
CA GLY A 303 8.54 -5.36 17.80
C GLY A 303 8.46 -4.74 19.20
N ASP A 304 9.55 -4.86 19.96
CA ASP A 304 9.66 -4.35 21.33
C ASP A 304 9.47 -2.83 21.44
N GLU A 305 9.69 -2.10 20.35
CA GLU A 305 9.51 -0.65 20.28
C GLU A 305 8.04 -0.20 20.29
N GLY A 306 7.08 -1.12 20.06
CA GLY A 306 5.65 -0.80 20.01
C GLY A 306 5.19 -0.13 18.70
N TYR A 307 6.07 0.02 17.71
CA TYR A 307 5.72 0.46 16.36
C TYR A 307 6.39 -0.42 15.30
N CYS A 308 5.91 -0.30 14.07
CA CYS A 308 6.50 -0.83 12.86
C CYS A 308 6.86 0.34 11.94
N CYS A 309 8.07 0.32 11.36
CA CYS A 309 8.46 1.29 10.35
C CYS A 309 9.17 0.65 9.15
N ALA A 310 9.00 1.30 8.00
CA ALA A 310 9.50 0.82 6.73
C ALA A 310 9.83 1.99 5.80
N VAL A 311 10.64 1.71 4.78
CA VAL A 311 10.96 2.64 3.69
C VAL A 311 10.66 1.96 2.37
N ASN A 312 10.12 2.69 1.41
CA ASN A 312 9.95 2.15 0.06
C ASN A 312 10.40 3.14 -1.02
N TYR A 313 10.82 2.58 -2.16
CA TYR A 313 11.27 3.31 -3.33
C TYR A 313 10.31 3.00 -4.48
N TRP A 314 9.69 4.04 -5.03
CA TRP A 314 8.85 3.93 -6.23
C TRP A 314 9.63 4.35 -7.46
N LEU A 315 9.80 3.41 -8.39
CA LEU A 315 10.39 3.66 -9.70
C LEU A 315 9.31 3.54 -10.78
N VAL A 316 9.26 4.50 -11.71
CA VAL A 316 8.34 4.42 -12.85
C VAL A 316 8.88 3.47 -13.90
N PHE A 317 8.00 2.61 -14.40
CA PHE A 317 8.32 1.76 -15.55
C PHE A 317 8.55 2.61 -16.79
N PRO A 318 9.70 2.48 -17.49
CA PRO A 318 9.90 3.18 -18.75
C PRO A 318 8.81 2.74 -19.75
N ASP A 319 8.01 3.71 -20.21
CA ASP A 319 6.93 3.59 -21.21
C ASP A 319 5.49 3.38 -20.70
N LEU A 320 5.24 3.38 -19.38
CA LEU A 320 3.87 3.47 -18.84
C LEU A 320 3.39 4.90 -18.57
N ALA A 321 4.20 5.94 -18.76
CA ALA A 321 3.71 7.32 -18.74
C ALA A 321 2.86 7.55 -20.00
N PRO A 322 1.51 7.52 -19.93
CA PRO A 322 0.70 7.66 -21.11
C PRO A 322 0.80 9.12 -21.51
N SER A 323 1.09 9.37 -22.79
CA SER A 323 0.90 10.69 -23.42
C SER A 323 -0.54 11.23 -23.27
N SER A 324 -1.48 10.46 -22.72
CA SER A 324 -2.85 10.85 -22.40
C SER A 324 -3.06 11.43 -20.99
N PHE A 325 -2.13 11.30 -20.03
CA PHE A 325 -2.33 11.91 -18.69
C PHE A 325 -2.22 13.45 -18.74
N ALA A 326 -1.35 13.97 -19.62
CA ALA A 326 -1.22 15.42 -19.84
C ALA A 326 -2.42 16.07 -20.56
N ALA A 327 -3.33 15.26 -21.15
CA ALA A 327 -4.47 15.78 -21.90
C ALA A 327 -5.73 15.99 -21.03
N THR A 328 -5.81 15.35 -19.86
CA THR A 328 -7.03 15.35 -19.04
C THR A 328 -6.97 16.35 -17.88
N TYR A 329 -5.78 16.63 -17.33
CA TYR A 329 -5.60 17.54 -16.19
C TYR A 329 -4.51 18.55 -16.50
N GLY A 330 -4.90 19.76 -16.90
CA GLY A 330 -3.94 20.82 -17.22
C GLY A 330 -2.99 21.12 -16.06
N SER A 331 -1.69 21.28 -16.37
CA SER A 331 -0.57 21.82 -15.55
C SER A 331 -0.33 21.35 -14.10
N THR A 332 -1.24 20.65 -13.44
CA THR A 332 -1.06 20.08 -12.09
C THR A 332 -1.14 18.56 -12.21
N MET A 333 0.02 17.90 -12.06
CA MET A 333 0.10 16.45 -11.91
C MET A 333 -0.59 16.06 -10.60
N PRO A 334 -1.44 15.02 -10.59
CA PRO A 334 -1.97 14.47 -9.34
C PRO A 334 -0.80 14.02 -8.44
N SER A 335 -1.00 14.07 -7.13
CA SER A 335 -0.09 13.48 -6.15
C SER A 335 0.12 11.99 -6.44
N ALA A 336 1.23 11.42 -5.97
CA ALA A 336 1.50 10.00 -6.16
C ALA A 336 0.40 9.12 -5.54
N CYS A 337 -0.23 9.55 -4.44
CA CYS A 337 -1.43 8.96 -3.85
C CYS A 337 -2.65 9.01 -4.81
N GLU A 338 -2.90 10.15 -5.46
CA GLU A 338 -3.95 10.25 -6.48
C GLU A 338 -3.65 9.40 -7.72
N MET A 339 -2.37 9.19 -8.06
CA MET A 339 -1.95 8.29 -9.15
C MET A 339 -2.00 6.79 -8.80
N GLN A 340 -2.16 6.41 -7.53
CA GLN A 340 -2.51 5.03 -7.15
C GLN A 340 -4.00 4.74 -7.36
N GLN A 341 -4.83 5.79 -7.31
CA GLN A 341 -6.29 5.71 -7.35
C GLN A 341 -6.86 5.93 -8.77
N LEU A 342 -5.99 6.17 -9.76
CA LEU A 342 -6.27 6.35 -11.19
C LEU A 342 -5.53 5.30 -12.03
#